data_AF-M1W7Z6-F1
#
_entry.id   AF-M1W7Z6-F1
#
_cell.length_a   1.000
_cell.length_b   1.000
_cell.length_c   1.000
_cell.angle_alpha   90.00
_cell.angle_beta   90.00
_cell.angle_gamma   90.00
#
_symmetry.space_group_name_H-M   'P 1'
#
loop_
_entity.id
_entity.type
_entity.pdbx_description
1 polymer ?
#
loop_
_entity_poly.entity_id
_entity_poly.type
_entity_poly.pdbx_seq_one_letter_code
_entity_poly.pdbx_strand_id
1 'polypeptide(L)'
;MSAPHSRPPVTFDGQIVQIYDEVNKYWRRAYAQKWASDNPLWHVTLISIAGGTLDTVVPSDYASVESIVPETHGFTVFTTGIPTVWTSMDHQAILWCDQFRKVVAKSLYDIVNVYRASQTKSRADRMRLFRRRFLPGLEATSDKNIALKDGASVLNLDHKSSRTVPAGDRVVLNRLGSQGHTMVHLIPIPTADVSIAKRFSLLTDVLLLDSDESNPLDILVCVLFDQPGSMTARDPDHMYVASSPSRLACKNVASDAILLPASTRQTREPFFLEGENAIHPFSYLQYDVDDLLEYNFVAVVEKASSRPSGFVIAEFSDQEAIQKTIPVSLIQIVIFGLSISLGPDRAMAIDLRLPALTSSLFAFDMKLLNSECETRRQLFTAMVRQHLSRPYESKYFVNVTDVSISFHGTAPFGQTQHAH
;
A
#
# COMPACT_ATOMS: atom_id res chain seq x y z
N MET A 1 9.88 4.83 20.45
CA MET A 1 10.37 5.40 19.17
C MET A 1 11.87 5.55 19.32
N SER A 2 12.64 5.23 18.28
CA SER A 2 14.12 5.26 18.31
C SER A 2 14.73 4.62 19.56
N ALA A 3 14.16 3.49 19.99
CA ALA A 3 14.63 2.74 21.15
C ALA A 3 15.14 1.37 20.71
N PRO A 4 16.33 0.95 21.15
CA PRO A 4 16.85 -0.39 20.92
C PRO A 4 16.00 -1.41 21.72
N HIS A 5 15.46 -2.40 21.03
CA HIS A 5 14.65 -3.48 21.60
C HIS A 5 15.35 -4.84 21.51
N SER A 6 15.98 -5.15 20.38
CA SER A 6 16.58 -6.47 20.19
C SER A 6 17.91 -6.63 20.95
N ARG A 7 18.70 -5.56 21.08
CA ARG A 7 20.00 -5.51 21.77
C ARG A 7 20.33 -4.11 22.26
N PRO A 8 21.18 -3.97 23.30
CA PRO A 8 21.69 -2.66 23.68
C PRO A 8 22.56 -2.04 22.57
N PRO A 9 22.60 -0.70 22.42
CA PRO A 9 23.46 -0.02 21.44
C PRO A 9 24.94 -0.33 21.64
N VAL A 10 25.33 -0.59 22.88
CA VAL A 10 26.70 -0.91 23.29
C VAL A 10 26.67 -2.24 24.04
N THR A 11 27.24 -3.28 23.44
CA THR A 11 27.20 -4.67 23.94
C THR A 11 28.41 -5.06 24.80
N PHE A 12 29.26 -4.11 25.18
CA PHE A 12 30.48 -4.38 25.98
C PHE A 12 30.20 -4.56 27.48
N ASP A 13 29.02 -4.15 27.96
CA ASP A 13 28.62 -4.31 29.35
C ASP A 13 27.74 -5.56 29.50
N GLY A 14 28.27 -6.58 30.20
CA GLY A 14 27.58 -7.84 30.42
C GLY A 14 26.29 -7.71 31.25
N GLN A 15 26.21 -6.75 32.17
CA GLN A 15 25.00 -6.52 32.97
C GLN A 15 23.90 -5.92 32.11
N ILE A 16 24.23 -4.96 31.24
CA ILE A 16 23.26 -4.39 30.29
C ILE A 16 22.75 -5.48 29.34
N VAL A 17 23.64 -6.31 28.80
CA VAL A 17 23.24 -7.44 27.95
C VAL A 17 22.28 -8.38 28.69
N GLN A 18 22.59 -8.73 29.94
CA GLN A 18 21.73 -9.57 30.77
C GLN A 18 20.34 -8.94 30.98
N ILE A 19 20.26 -7.63 31.22
CA ILE A 19 18.96 -6.93 31.36
C ILE A 19 18.12 -7.07 30.08
N TYR A 20 18.72 -6.86 28.91
CA TYR A 20 18.03 -7.03 27.63
C TYR A 20 17.56 -8.47 27.42
N ASP A 21 18.39 -9.46 27.77
CA ASP A 21 18.04 -10.87 27.66
C ASP A 21 16.88 -11.23 28.59
N GLU A 22 16.88 -10.73 29.84
CA GLU A 22 15.79 -10.95 30.79
C GLU A 22 14.47 -10.32 30.32
N VAL A 23 14.51 -9.08 29.83
CA VAL A 23 13.34 -8.41 29.24
C VAL A 23 12.84 -9.20 28.04
N ASN A 24 13.70 -9.51 27.07
CA ASN A 24 13.29 -10.23 25.86
C ASN A 24 12.75 -11.63 26.18
N LYS A 25 13.30 -12.32 27.18
CA LYS A 25 12.81 -13.61 27.65
C LYS A 25 11.44 -13.49 28.31
N TYR A 26 11.19 -12.45 29.10
CA TYR A 26 9.87 -12.19 29.69
C TYR A 26 8.80 -12.01 28.62
N TRP A 27 9.06 -11.14 27.63
CA TRP A 27 8.12 -10.89 26.51
C TRP A 27 7.83 -12.16 25.71
N ARG A 28 8.87 -12.92 25.34
CA ARG A 28 8.70 -14.21 24.63
C ARG A 28 7.91 -15.22 25.45
N ARG A 29 8.18 -15.34 26.76
CA ARG A 29 7.45 -16.25 27.65
C ARG A 29 5.98 -15.87 27.81
N ALA A 30 5.67 -14.58 27.87
CA ALA A 30 4.29 -14.08 27.95
C ALA A 30 3.49 -14.48 26.70
N TYR A 31 4.08 -14.33 25.51
CA TYR A 31 3.42 -14.71 24.25
C TYR A 31 3.50 -16.21 23.91
N ALA A 32 4.33 -16.99 24.59
CA ALA A 32 4.36 -18.45 24.50
C ALA A 32 3.24 -19.13 25.33
N GLN A 33 2.52 -18.39 26.17
CA GLN A 33 1.42 -18.94 26.97
C GLN A 33 0.27 -19.39 26.06
N LYS A 34 -0.30 -20.57 26.36
CA LYS A 34 -1.41 -21.14 25.60
C LYS A 34 -2.73 -20.41 25.84
N TRP A 35 -2.95 -19.95 27.07
CA TRP A 35 -4.20 -19.32 27.48
C TRP A 35 -4.01 -17.82 27.66
N ALA A 36 -5.01 -17.04 27.22
CA ALA A 36 -5.01 -15.59 27.34
C ALA A 36 -4.96 -15.12 28.82
N SER A 37 -5.52 -15.91 29.75
CA SER A 37 -5.48 -15.63 31.19
C SER A 37 -4.07 -15.60 31.76
N ASP A 38 -3.17 -16.39 31.18
CA ASP A 38 -1.82 -16.60 31.70
C ASP A 38 -0.82 -15.64 31.06
N ASN A 39 -1.24 -14.91 30.02
CA ASN A 39 -0.43 -13.94 29.30
C ASN A 39 -0.62 -12.52 29.88
N PRO A 40 0.32 -12.01 30.69
CA PRO A 40 0.23 -10.67 31.26
C PRO A 40 0.27 -9.55 30.20
N LEU A 41 0.74 -9.86 28.99
CA LEU A 41 0.87 -8.92 27.87
C LEU A 41 -0.24 -9.07 26.82
N TRP A 42 -1.31 -9.84 27.10
CA TRP A 42 -2.40 -10.11 26.15
C TRP A 42 -3.09 -8.85 25.62
N HIS A 43 -3.19 -7.82 26.46
CA HIS A 43 -3.78 -6.53 26.13
C HIS A 43 -2.76 -5.45 25.77
N VAL A 44 -1.47 -5.80 25.69
CA VAL A 44 -0.39 -4.86 25.35
C VAL A 44 -0.19 -4.86 23.84
N THR A 45 -0.03 -3.65 23.29
CA THR A 45 0.31 -3.43 21.89
C THR A 45 1.62 -2.65 21.81
N LEU A 46 2.61 -3.15 21.06
CA LEU A 46 3.91 -2.51 20.90
C LEU A 46 4.18 -2.16 19.44
N ILE A 47 4.16 -0.87 19.12
CA ILE A 47 4.58 -0.36 17.80
C ILE A 47 5.97 0.25 17.96
N SER A 48 6.98 -0.38 17.36
CA SER A 48 8.32 0.19 17.30
C SER A 48 8.47 1.01 16.02
N ILE A 49 8.91 2.25 16.17
CA ILE A 49 9.12 3.17 15.04
C ILE A 49 10.58 3.58 15.03
N ALA A 50 11.26 3.27 13.93
CA ALA A 50 12.67 3.57 13.69
C ALA A 50 12.83 4.75 12.71
N GLY A 51 13.82 5.61 12.95
CA GLY A 51 14.12 6.75 12.09
C GLY A 51 14.80 6.37 10.76
N GLY A 52 15.40 5.19 10.68
CA GLY A 52 16.15 4.74 9.49
C GLY A 52 17.59 5.25 9.50
N THR A 53 18.13 5.56 8.32
CA THR A 53 19.55 5.83 8.12
C THR A 53 20.06 7.12 8.79
N LEU A 54 19.19 8.10 9.06
CA LEU A 54 19.59 9.34 9.74
C LEU A 54 19.72 9.20 11.26
N ASP A 55 19.20 8.14 11.87
CA ASP A 55 19.41 7.86 13.30
C ASP A 55 20.78 7.25 13.52
N THR A 56 21.74 8.09 13.91
CA THR A 56 23.13 7.68 14.19
C THR A 56 23.36 7.29 15.65
N VAL A 57 22.35 7.44 16.51
CA VAL A 57 22.44 7.13 17.95
C VAL A 57 22.01 5.69 18.20
N VAL A 58 20.94 5.25 17.54
CA VAL A 58 20.42 3.89 17.68
C VAL A 58 20.38 3.22 16.30
N PRO A 59 21.16 2.15 16.08
CA PRO A 59 21.05 1.35 14.86
C PRO A 59 19.61 0.89 14.65
N SER A 60 19.04 1.20 13.49
CA SER A 60 17.61 0.93 13.25
C SER A 60 17.27 -0.57 13.31
N ASP A 61 18.21 -1.44 12.93
CA ASP A 61 18.08 -2.90 13.06
C ASP A 61 17.84 -3.33 14.53
N TYR A 62 18.34 -2.55 15.51
CA TYR A 62 18.15 -2.82 16.93
C TYR A 62 16.78 -2.39 17.45
N ALA A 63 16.10 -1.48 16.76
CA ALA A 63 14.73 -1.10 17.08
C ALA A 63 13.70 -2.16 16.65
N SER A 64 14.13 -3.25 16.00
CA SER A 64 13.23 -4.34 15.62
C SER A 64 12.67 -5.10 16.83
N VAL A 65 11.34 -5.29 16.86
CA VAL A 65 10.62 -6.10 17.87
C VAL A 65 10.15 -7.45 17.33
N GLU A 66 10.45 -7.76 16.07
CA GLU A 66 9.96 -8.96 15.38
C GLU A 66 10.28 -10.27 16.12
N SER A 67 11.47 -10.36 16.71
CA SER A 67 11.90 -11.54 17.47
C SER A 67 11.32 -11.63 18.89
N ILE A 68 10.53 -10.64 19.32
CA ILE A 68 10.09 -10.45 20.71
C ILE A 68 8.56 -10.42 20.79
N VAL A 69 7.90 -9.79 19.82
CA VAL A 69 6.45 -9.53 19.82
C VAL A 69 5.82 -10.11 18.56
N PRO A 70 4.75 -10.94 18.67
CA PRO A 70 4.05 -11.46 17.50
C PRO A 70 3.31 -10.34 16.77
N GLU A 71 3.11 -10.50 15.45
CA GLU A 71 2.41 -9.53 14.60
C GLU A 71 0.98 -9.19 15.07
N THR A 72 0.36 -10.08 15.85
CA THR A 72 -0.97 -9.84 16.43
C THR A 72 -0.96 -8.82 17.58
N HIS A 73 0.21 -8.45 18.10
CA HIS A 73 0.41 -7.54 19.23
C HIS A 73 1.40 -6.40 18.94
N GLY A 74 2.18 -6.47 17.86
CA GLY A 74 3.13 -5.42 17.56
C GLY A 74 3.83 -5.60 16.23
N PHE A 75 4.52 -4.55 15.79
CA PHE A 75 5.40 -4.58 14.62
C PHE A 75 6.41 -3.44 14.68
N THR A 76 7.46 -3.56 13.89
CA THR A 76 8.43 -2.48 13.63
C THR A 76 8.15 -1.84 12.28
N VAL A 77 8.22 -0.52 12.23
CA VAL A 77 8.05 0.29 11.03
C VAL A 77 9.09 1.40 10.99
N PHE A 78 9.41 1.88 9.78
CA PHE A 78 10.36 2.96 9.55
C PHE A 78 9.63 4.23 9.12
N THR A 79 10.11 5.40 9.56
CA THR A 79 9.49 6.70 9.20
C THR A 79 9.45 6.94 7.69
N THR A 80 10.40 6.36 6.94
CA THR A 80 10.44 6.37 5.47
C THR A 80 9.28 5.65 4.81
N GLY A 81 8.63 4.73 5.52
CA GLY A 81 7.49 3.94 5.03
C GLY A 81 6.14 4.48 5.44
N ILE A 82 6.09 5.41 6.40
CA ILE A 82 4.83 5.95 6.93
C ILE A 82 4.21 6.89 5.86
N PRO A 83 2.94 6.66 5.45
CA PRO A 83 2.24 7.53 4.52
C PRO A 83 2.28 9.00 4.96
N THR A 84 2.50 9.92 4.01
CA THR A 84 2.65 11.38 4.25
C THR A 84 3.92 11.82 4.99
N VAL A 85 4.75 10.89 5.47
CA VAL A 85 6.04 11.19 6.12
C VAL A 85 7.18 10.95 5.14
N TRP A 86 7.32 9.71 4.64
CA TRP A 86 8.28 9.29 3.60
C TRP A 86 9.73 9.76 3.74
N THR A 87 10.16 10.13 4.95
CA THR A 87 11.50 10.64 5.21
C THR A 87 12.15 9.90 6.37
N SER A 88 13.47 9.76 6.30
CA SER A 88 14.25 9.27 7.42
C SER A 88 14.36 10.36 8.47
N MET A 89 14.48 9.98 9.74
CA MET A 89 14.60 10.91 10.85
C MET A 89 15.82 10.58 11.68
N ASP A 90 16.55 11.61 12.09
CA ASP A 90 17.54 11.46 13.14
C ASP A 90 16.87 11.22 14.50
N HIS A 91 17.70 10.87 15.48
CA HIS A 91 17.27 10.49 16.82
C HIS A 91 16.44 11.55 17.54
N GLN A 92 16.77 12.83 17.34
CA GLN A 92 16.04 13.94 17.96
C GLN A 92 14.82 14.30 17.12
N ALA A 93 14.96 14.24 15.80
CA ALA A 93 13.94 14.66 14.85
C ALA A 93 12.68 13.82 14.87
N ILE A 94 12.80 12.55 15.26
CA ILE A 94 11.63 11.68 15.46
C ILE A 94 10.64 12.23 16.50
N LEU A 95 11.07 13.12 17.40
CA LEU A 95 10.19 13.72 18.43
C LEU A 95 9.56 15.04 17.99
N TRP A 96 10.15 15.78 17.06
CA TRP A 96 9.68 17.12 16.68
C TRP A 96 9.18 17.26 15.24
N CYS A 97 9.44 16.30 14.34
CA CYS A 97 8.99 16.38 12.96
C CYS A 97 7.46 16.47 12.88
N ASP A 98 6.96 17.56 12.28
CA ASP A 98 5.53 17.88 12.25
C ASP A 98 4.70 16.84 11.47
N GLN A 99 5.17 16.41 10.28
CA GLN A 99 4.46 15.39 9.49
C GLN A 99 4.26 14.11 10.30
N PHE A 100 5.32 13.63 10.98
CA PHE A 100 5.26 12.41 11.76
C PHE A 100 4.46 12.56 13.06
N ARG A 101 4.63 13.67 13.79
CA ARG A 101 3.83 13.94 15.00
C ARG A 101 2.33 13.95 14.72
N LYS A 102 1.92 14.49 13.57
CA LYS A 102 0.51 14.45 13.12
C LYS A 102 0.01 13.03 12.92
N VAL A 103 0.82 12.13 12.35
CA VAL A 103 0.46 10.71 12.20
C VAL A 103 0.34 10.03 13.56
N VAL A 104 1.31 10.22 14.45
CA VAL A 104 1.27 9.65 15.81
C VAL A 104 0.05 10.13 16.57
N ALA A 105 -0.21 11.45 16.58
CA ALA A 105 -1.39 12.01 17.24
C ALA A 105 -2.70 11.42 16.69
N LYS A 106 -2.87 11.37 15.37
CA LYS A 106 -4.05 10.76 14.72
C LYS A 106 -4.19 9.28 15.10
N SER A 107 -3.09 8.53 15.14
CA SER A 107 -3.12 7.11 15.53
C SER A 107 -3.59 6.90 16.97
N LEU A 108 -3.22 7.81 17.89
CA LEU A 108 -3.68 7.77 19.28
C LEU A 108 -5.17 8.11 19.37
N TYR A 109 -5.64 9.12 18.64
CA TYR A 109 -7.07 9.44 18.58
C TYR A 109 -7.91 8.28 18.04
N ASP A 110 -7.43 7.59 16.99
CA ASP A 110 -8.17 6.49 16.38
C ASP A 110 -8.45 5.32 17.34
N ILE A 111 -7.54 5.08 18.31
CA ILE A 111 -7.65 3.95 19.23
C ILE A 111 -8.46 4.25 20.49
N VAL A 112 -8.79 5.51 20.77
CA VAL A 112 -9.58 5.89 21.95
C VAL A 112 -10.98 5.32 21.85
N ASN A 113 -11.49 4.79 22.96
CA ASN A 113 -12.89 4.41 23.12
C ASN A 113 -13.35 4.72 24.55
N VAL A 114 -14.06 5.84 24.71
CA VAL A 114 -14.54 6.34 26.01
C VAL A 114 -15.62 5.46 26.64
N TYR A 115 -16.24 4.56 25.87
CA TYR A 115 -17.27 3.64 26.36
C TYR A 115 -16.70 2.36 26.99
N ARG A 116 -15.37 2.15 26.94
CA ARG A 116 -14.71 1.00 27.57
C ARG A 116 -13.89 1.46 28.77
N ALA A 117 -13.86 0.65 29.83
CA ALA A 117 -13.05 0.92 31.02
C ALA A 117 -11.54 1.07 30.71
N SER A 118 -11.05 0.36 29.70
CA SER A 118 -9.66 0.49 29.22
C SER A 118 -9.38 1.75 28.40
N GLN A 119 -10.40 2.60 28.17
CA GLN A 119 -10.39 3.83 27.37
C GLN A 119 -9.87 3.67 25.93
N THR A 120 -9.74 2.43 25.47
CA THR A 120 -9.15 2.07 24.18
C THR A 120 -9.93 0.94 23.52
N LYS A 121 -9.89 0.91 22.18
CA LYS A 121 -10.48 -0.14 21.34
C LYS A 121 -9.86 -1.53 21.62
N SER A 122 -10.47 -2.58 21.08
CA SER A 122 -9.94 -3.94 21.24
C SER A 122 -8.53 -4.05 20.67
N ARG A 123 -7.72 -4.99 21.16
CA ARG A 123 -6.33 -5.14 20.67
C ARG A 123 -6.27 -5.38 19.15
N ALA A 124 -7.19 -6.17 18.60
CA ALA A 124 -7.30 -6.38 17.16
C ALA A 124 -7.62 -5.08 16.40
N ASP A 125 -8.61 -4.30 16.88
CA ASP A 125 -8.94 -3.01 16.27
C ASP A 125 -7.78 -2.02 16.33
N ARG A 126 -7.06 -1.96 17.47
CA ARG A 126 -5.88 -1.11 17.60
C ARG A 126 -4.80 -1.49 16.61
N MET A 127 -4.51 -2.78 16.46
CA MET A 127 -3.53 -3.26 15.48
C MET A 127 -3.94 -2.92 14.03
N ARG A 128 -5.22 -3.10 13.67
CA ARG A 128 -5.74 -2.68 12.35
C ARG A 128 -5.53 -1.18 12.12
N LEU A 129 -5.90 -0.34 13.09
CA LEU A 129 -5.78 1.11 12.99
C LEU A 129 -4.30 1.56 12.93
N PHE A 130 -3.41 0.93 13.71
CA PHE A 130 -1.98 1.20 13.65
C PHE A 130 -1.37 0.80 12.32
N ARG A 131 -1.72 -0.38 11.77
CA ARG A 131 -1.29 -0.79 10.43
C ARG A 131 -1.74 0.23 9.38
N ARG A 132 -3.01 0.66 9.41
CA ARG A 132 -3.55 1.66 8.48
C ARG A 132 -2.82 3.01 8.57
N ARG A 133 -2.37 3.43 9.74
CA ARG A 133 -1.68 4.73 9.94
C ARG A 133 -0.20 4.69 9.61
N PHE A 134 0.47 3.57 9.92
CA PHE A 134 1.93 3.50 9.87
C PHE A 134 2.46 2.71 8.68
N LEU A 135 1.70 1.77 8.12
CA LEU A 135 2.12 1.00 6.95
C LEU A 135 1.55 1.62 5.66
N PRO A 136 2.23 1.44 4.52
CA PRO A 136 1.73 1.85 3.21
C PRO A 136 0.36 1.27 2.84
N GLY A 137 0.04 0.04 3.26
CA GLY A 137 -1.16 -0.69 2.81
C GLY A 137 -0.90 -1.56 1.57
N LEU A 138 0.38 -1.73 1.19
CA LEU A 138 0.83 -2.60 0.10
C LEU A 138 1.23 -4.00 0.60
N GLU A 139 1.16 -4.22 1.91
CA GLU A 139 1.53 -5.46 2.58
C GLU A 139 0.44 -6.52 2.37
N ALA A 140 0.83 -7.79 2.29
CA ALA A 140 -0.12 -8.90 2.08
C ALA A 140 -1.18 -9.02 3.20
N THR A 141 -0.89 -8.53 4.40
CA THR A 141 -1.82 -8.53 5.54
C THR A 141 -2.64 -7.23 5.64
N SER A 142 -2.71 -6.43 4.58
CA SER A 142 -3.48 -5.19 4.60
C SER A 142 -4.98 -5.49 4.51
N ASP A 143 -5.74 -5.05 5.51
CA ASP A 143 -7.20 -5.22 5.53
C ASP A 143 -7.85 -4.46 4.36
N LYS A 144 -8.73 -5.13 3.60
CA LYS A 144 -9.59 -4.53 2.58
C LYS A 144 -10.97 -4.24 3.18
N ASN A 145 -11.46 -3.01 3.09
CA ASN A 145 -12.71 -2.62 3.75
C ASN A 145 -13.94 -2.79 2.85
N ILE A 146 -13.81 -3.29 1.62
CA ILE A 146 -14.93 -3.56 0.71
C ILE A 146 -16.03 -4.38 1.41
N ALA A 147 -15.63 -5.44 2.13
CA ALA A 147 -16.55 -6.31 2.85
C ALA A 147 -17.22 -5.64 4.06
N LEU A 148 -16.57 -4.65 4.67
CA LEU A 148 -17.03 -3.95 5.86
C LEU A 148 -17.95 -2.76 5.56
N LYS A 149 -18.09 -2.35 4.29
CA LYS A 149 -18.98 -1.26 3.90
C LYS A 149 -20.42 -1.76 3.73
N ASP A 150 -21.28 -1.19 4.57
CA ASP A 150 -22.72 -1.31 4.49
C ASP A 150 -23.29 -0.31 3.47
N GLY A 151 -24.17 -0.79 2.59
CA GLY A 151 -24.85 0.02 1.58
C GLY A 151 -24.21 -0.05 0.19
N ALA A 152 -24.97 -0.54 -0.79
CA ALA A 152 -24.62 -0.45 -2.20
C ALA A 152 -25.41 0.70 -2.84
N SER A 153 -24.72 1.60 -3.54
CA SER A 153 -25.35 2.61 -4.37
C SER A 153 -25.77 1.98 -5.71
N VAL A 154 -26.91 2.41 -6.25
CA VAL A 154 -27.36 1.94 -7.57
C VAL A 154 -26.80 2.86 -8.64
N LEU A 155 -25.98 2.32 -9.53
CA LEU A 155 -25.48 3.00 -10.72
C LEU A 155 -26.35 2.62 -11.93
N ASN A 156 -26.97 3.63 -12.54
CA ASN A 156 -27.74 3.46 -13.77
C ASN A 156 -26.82 3.70 -14.97
N LEU A 157 -26.69 2.72 -15.85
CA LEU A 157 -25.89 2.85 -17.05
C LEU A 157 -26.76 3.31 -18.22
N ASP A 158 -26.39 4.42 -18.85
CA ASP A 158 -26.90 4.80 -20.17
C ASP A 158 -25.85 4.44 -21.23
N HIS A 159 -26.29 4.01 -22.41
CA HIS A 159 -25.41 3.62 -23.52
C HIS A 159 -24.51 4.76 -24.00
N LYS A 160 -24.88 6.02 -23.72
CA LYS A 160 -24.09 7.20 -24.08
C LYS A 160 -23.05 7.60 -23.03
N SER A 161 -23.26 7.22 -21.78
CA SER A 161 -22.40 7.62 -20.63
C SER A 161 -21.65 6.44 -20.01
N SER A 162 -21.69 5.26 -20.64
CA SER A 162 -20.97 4.07 -20.19
C SER A 162 -20.16 3.44 -21.33
N ARG A 163 -18.95 2.99 -21.01
CA ARG A 163 -18.06 2.27 -21.93
C ARG A 163 -17.44 1.09 -21.22
N THR A 164 -17.66 -0.11 -21.75
CA THR A 164 -16.98 -1.32 -21.30
C THR A 164 -15.61 -1.44 -21.96
N VAL A 165 -14.59 -1.72 -21.16
CA VAL A 165 -13.22 -1.92 -21.60
C VAL A 165 -13.04 -3.39 -21.97
N PRO A 166 -12.38 -3.72 -23.09
CA PRO A 166 -12.09 -5.11 -23.42
C PRO A 166 -11.32 -5.82 -22.31
N ALA A 167 -11.62 -7.10 -22.08
CA ALA A 167 -10.95 -7.87 -21.05
C ALA A 167 -9.44 -7.96 -21.33
N GLY A 168 -8.62 -7.61 -20.32
CA GLY A 168 -7.17 -7.60 -20.43
C GLY A 168 -6.56 -6.27 -20.89
N ASP A 169 -7.36 -5.32 -21.39
CA ASP A 169 -6.85 -4.02 -21.82
C ASP A 169 -6.62 -3.08 -20.61
N ARG A 170 -5.52 -2.31 -20.69
CA ARG A 170 -5.23 -1.23 -19.75
C ARG A 170 -6.10 -0.01 -20.06
N VAL A 171 -6.77 0.52 -19.04
CA VAL A 171 -7.45 1.81 -19.10
C VAL A 171 -6.44 2.92 -18.83
N VAL A 172 -6.34 3.89 -19.74
CA VAL A 172 -5.51 5.08 -19.57
C VAL A 172 -6.34 6.31 -19.89
N LEU A 173 -6.71 7.06 -18.84
CA LEU A 173 -7.38 8.35 -18.94
C LEU A 173 -6.35 9.44 -18.67
N ASN A 174 -6.00 10.23 -19.70
CA ASN A 174 -4.98 11.29 -19.58
C ASN A 174 -5.53 12.59 -18.99
N ARG A 175 -6.85 12.75 -18.95
CA ARG A 175 -7.54 13.94 -18.46
C ARG A 175 -8.96 13.59 -18.05
N LEU A 176 -9.30 13.81 -16.78
CA LEU A 176 -10.66 13.59 -16.25
C LEU A 176 -11.52 14.83 -16.44
N GLY A 177 -12.85 14.68 -16.51
CA GLY A 177 -13.85 15.71 -16.79
C GLY A 177 -13.94 16.18 -18.25
N SER A 178 -13.30 15.51 -19.20
CA SER A 178 -13.12 16.03 -20.57
C SER A 178 -14.40 16.08 -21.41
N GLN A 179 -15.36 15.21 -21.10
CA GLN A 179 -16.57 15.00 -21.90
C GLN A 179 -17.72 15.96 -21.52
N GLY A 180 -17.56 16.76 -20.45
CA GLY A 180 -18.60 17.70 -19.97
C GLY A 180 -19.83 17.04 -19.34
N HIS A 181 -19.88 15.71 -19.31
CA HIS A 181 -20.88 14.89 -18.63
C HIS A 181 -20.18 13.73 -17.91
N THR A 182 -20.88 13.08 -16.98
CA THR A 182 -20.33 11.94 -16.25
C THR A 182 -20.11 10.75 -17.19
N MET A 183 -18.93 10.16 -17.17
CA MET A 183 -18.54 9.01 -17.98
C MET A 183 -18.15 7.84 -17.09
N VAL A 184 -18.69 6.65 -17.37
CA VAL A 184 -18.41 5.42 -16.62
C VAL A 184 -17.61 4.47 -17.48
N HIS A 185 -16.39 4.12 -17.03
CA HIS A 185 -15.59 3.07 -17.65
C HIS A 185 -15.72 1.78 -16.84
N LEU A 186 -16.32 0.75 -17.44
CA LEU A 186 -16.52 -0.56 -16.82
C LEU A 186 -15.38 -1.49 -17.21
N ILE A 187 -14.61 -1.93 -16.22
CA ILE A 187 -13.53 -2.90 -16.39
C ILE A 187 -14.06 -4.26 -15.93
N PRO A 188 -14.23 -5.25 -16.83
CA PRO A 188 -14.72 -6.56 -16.45
C PRO A 188 -13.70 -7.26 -15.55
N ILE A 189 -14.17 -7.79 -14.41
CA ILE A 189 -13.36 -8.62 -13.53
C ILE A 189 -13.18 -9.99 -14.23
N PRO A 190 -11.94 -10.46 -14.44
CA PRO A 190 -11.70 -11.77 -15.04
C PRO A 190 -12.36 -12.88 -14.22
N THR A 191 -13.18 -13.72 -14.87
CA THR A 191 -13.75 -14.90 -14.21
C THR A 191 -12.64 -15.92 -13.92
N ALA A 192 -12.74 -16.61 -12.79
CA ALA A 192 -11.72 -17.52 -12.22
C ALA A 192 -11.36 -18.77 -13.06
N ASP A 193 -11.72 -18.80 -14.35
CA ASP A 193 -11.40 -19.86 -15.31
C ASP A 193 -9.97 -19.72 -15.90
N VAL A 194 -9.16 -18.86 -15.28
CA VAL A 194 -7.76 -18.66 -15.65
C VAL A 194 -6.91 -19.36 -14.59
N SER A 195 -6.10 -20.33 -15.01
CA SER A 195 -5.11 -21.05 -14.18
C SER A 195 -4.04 -20.14 -13.55
N ILE A 196 -4.05 -18.84 -13.87
CA ILE A 196 -3.07 -17.83 -13.48
C ILE A 196 -3.79 -16.77 -12.65
N ALA A 197 -3.33 -16.62 -11.40
CA ALA A 197 -3.81 -15.57 -10.51
C ALA A 197 -3.53 -14.18 -11.10
N LYS A 198 -4.51 -13.28 -10.98
CA LYS A 198 -4.42 -11.90 -11.48
C LYS A 198 -4.62 -10.90 -10.35
N ARG A 199 -4.11 -9.69 -10.56
CA ARG A 199 -4.23 -8.57 -9.63
C ARG A 199 -4.70 -7.33 -10.36
N PHE A 200 -5.69 -6.67 -9.78
CA PHE A 200 -6.13 -5.34 -10.20
C PHE A 200 -5.20 -4.28 -9.61
N SER A 201 -4.85 -3.29 -10.40
CA SER A 201 -4.09 -2.12 -9.95
C SER A 201 -4.60 -0.86 -10.61
N LEU A 202 -4.82 0.20 -9.81
CA LEU A 202 -5.22 1.52 -10.29
C LEU A 202 -4.33 2.59 -9.67
N LEU A 203 -3.87 3.53 -10.49
CA LEU A 203 -3.07 4.68 -10.10
C LEU A 203 -3.70 5.98 -10.63
N THR A 204 -3.79 6.99 -9.76
CA THR A 204 -4.29 8.33 -10.12
C THR A 204 -3.60 9.41 -9.27
N ASP A 205 -3.50 10.63 -9.79
CA ASP A 205 -3.09 11.83 -9.05
C ASP A 205 -4.27 12.54 -8.34
N VAL A 206 -5.48 12.00 -8.45
CA VAL A 206 -6.64 12.46 -7.68
C VAL A 206 -6.67 11.76 -6.33
N LEU A 207 -6.94 12.52 -5.26
CA LEU A 207 -7.14 11.94 -3.92
C LEU A 207 -8.52 11.27 -3.87
N LEU A 208 -8.56 9.96 -3.66
CA LEU A 208 -9.81 9.21 -3.55
C LEU A 208 -10.44 9.44 -2.16
N LEU A 209 -11.66 9.97 -2.13
CA LEU A 209 -12.40 10.27 -0.90
C LEU A 209 -13.77 9.56 -0.92
N ASP A 210 -14.22 9.11 0.26
CA ASP A 210 -15.42 8.27 0.40
C ASP A 210 -16.74 9.06 0.32
N SER A 211 -16.70 10.37 0.59
CA SER A 211 -17.90 11.14 0.93
C SER A 211 -17.93 12.57 0.37
N ASP A 212 -17.20 12.84 -0.71
CA ASP A 212 -17.17 14.18 -1.31
C ASP A 212 -17.87 14.16 -2.67
N GLU A 213 -19.06 14.77 -2.75
CA GLU A 213 -19.74 14.98 -4.03
C GLU A 213 -18.88 15.79 -5.01
N SER A 214 -17.92 16.58 -4.51
CA SER A 214 -16.99 17.36 -5.32
C SER A 214 -15.80 16.56 -5.86
N ASN A 215 -15.60 15.31 -5.44
CA ASN A 215 -14.48 14.50 -5.92
C ASN A 215 -14.71 14.15 -7.40
N PRO A 216 -13.80 14.53 -8.33
CA PRO A 216 -14.00 14.33 -9.77
C PRO A 216 -13.97 12.86 -10.22
N LEU A 217 -13.57 11.95 -9.34
CA LEU A 217 -13.36 10.55 -9.64
C LEU A 217 -13.87 9.64 -8.52
N ASP A 218 -14.82 8.76 -8.84
CA ASP A 218 -15.22 7.68 -7.95
C ASP A 218 -14.80 6.32 -8.54
N ILE A 219 -14.23 5.47 -7.69
CA ILE A 219 -13.91 4.08 -8.04
C ILE A 219 -14.87 3.19 -7.28
N LEU A 220 -15.62 2.38 -8.03
CA LEU A 220 -16.64 1.50 -7.49
C LEU A 220 -16.40 0.05 -7.91
N VAL A 221 -16.77 -0.90 -7.06
CA VAL A 221 -16.89 -2.31 -7.42
C VAL A 221 -18.37 -2.66 -7.49
N CYS A 222 -18.79 -3.34 -8.56
CA CYS A 222 -20.19 -3.42 -8.96
C CYS A 222 -20.62 -4.84 -9.32
N VAL A 223 -21.84 -5.20 -8.92
CA VAL A 223 -22.56 -6.40 -9.36
C VAL A 223 -23.73 -6.03 -10.27
N LEU A 224 -24.09 -6.93 -11.17
CA LEU A 224 -25.32 -6.81 -11.94
C LEU A 224 -26.54 -6.83 -11.01
N PHE A 225 -27.40 -5.82 -11.15
CA PHE A 225 -28.62 -5.68 -10.37
C PHE A 225 -29.84 -5.94 -11.26
N ASP A 226 -30.27 -7.20 -11.31
CA ASP A 226 -31.50 -7.60 -11.99
C ASP A 226 -32.70 -7.43 -11.04
N GLN A 227 -33.69 -6.62 -11.43
CA GLN A 227 -34.97 -6.60 -10.74
C GLN A 227 -35.81 -7.82 -11.15
N PRO A 228 -36.27 -8.66 -10.20
CA PRO A 228 -37.29 -9.66 -10.49
C PRO A 228 -38.62 -8.93 -10.73
N GLY A 229 -38.93 -8.56 -11.97
CA GLY A 229 -40.18 -7.86 -12.25
C GLY A 229 -40.42 -7.22 -13.62
N SER A 230 -39.49 -7.26 -14.58
CA SER A 230 -39.84 -6.83 -15.96
C SER A 230 -40.40 -8.01 -16.75
N MET A 231 -41.62 -8.44 -16.40
CA MET A 231 -42.46 -9.15 -17.36
C MET A 231 -42.91 -8.13 -18.40
N THR A 232 -42.14 -8.00 -19.48
CA THR A 232 -42.63 -7.30 -20.68
C THR A 232 -43.78 -8.12 -21.26
N ALA A 233 -44.96 -7.51 -21.36
CA ALA A 233 -46.08 -8.05 -22.11
C ALA A 233 -45.60 -8.44 -23.52
N ARG A 234 -45.90 -9.68 -23.92
CA ARG A 234 -45.64 -10.20 -25.27
C ARG A 234 -46.64 -9.56 -26.23
N ASP A 235 -46.17 -8.63 -27.05
CA ASP A 235 -46.84 -8.20 -28.28
C ASP A 235 -46.14 -8.87 -29.48
N PRO A 236 -46.82 -9.60 -30.39
CA PRO A 236 -46.15 -10.54 -31.29
C PRO A 236 -45.46 -9.96 -32.52
N ASP A 237 -45.52 -8.65 -32.79
CA ASP A 237 -45.22 -8.15 -34.15
C ASP A 237 -44.04 -7.16 -34.30
N HIS A 238 -43.34 -6.80 -33.23
CA HIS A 238 -42.12 -5.97 -33.34
C HIS A 238 -41.06 -6.33 -32.28
N MET A 239 -40.04 -7.10 -32.68
CA MET A 239 -38.87 -7.38 -31.86
C MET A 239 -37.92 -6.18 -31.84
N TYR A 240 -38.25 -5.18 -31.01
CA TYR A 240 -37.25 -4.30 -30.43
C TYR A 240 -36.91 -4.85 -29.05
N VAL A 241 -35.76 -5.53 -28.92
CA VAL A 241 -35.14 -5.69 -27.59
C VAL A 241 -34.68 -4.29 -27.19
N ALA A 242 -35.55 -3.54 -26.53
CA ALA A 242 -35.11 -2.38 -25.76
C ALA A 242 -34.18 -2.95 -24.69
N SER A 243 -32.86 -2.86 -24.94
CA SER A 243 -31.86 -3.14 -23.93
C SER A 243 -32.17 -2.23 -22.75
N SER A 244 -32.78 -2.76 -21.70
CA SER A 244 -32.96 -2.03 -20.47
C SER A 244 -31.59 -1.51 -20.02
N PRO A 245 -31.51 -0.26 -19.52
CA PRO A 245 -30.26 0.23 -18.94
C PRO A 245 -29.87 -0.72 -17.81
N SER A 246 -28.72 -1.39 -17.96
CA SER A 246 -28.21 -2.30 -16.94
C SER A 246 -28.00 -1.49 -15.66
N ARG A 247 -28.69 -1.89 -14.59
CA ARG A 247 -28.46 -1.31 -13.26
C ARG A 247 -27.38 -2.11 -12.57
N LEU A 248 -26.48 -1.42 -11.90
CA LEU A 248 -25.43 -2.04 -11.11
C LEU A 248 -25.59 -1.66 -9.64
N ALA A 249 -25.43 -2.61 -8.73
CA ALA A 249 -25.27 -2.31 -7.31
C ALA A 249 -23.78 -2.22 -7.01
N CYS A 250 -23.35 -1.05 -6.54
CA CYS A 250 -21.94 -0.67 -6.47
C CYS A 250 -21.52 -0.25 -5.06
N LYS A 251 -20.29 -0.56 -4.69
CA LYS A 251 -19.66 -0.09 -3.44
C LYS A 251 -18.45 0.78 -3.76
N ASN A 252 -18.32 1.89 -3.05
CA ASN A 252 -17.16 2.80 -3.19
C ASN A 252 -15.93 2.21 -2.49
N VAL A 253 -14.78 2.18 -3.17
CA VAL A 253 -13.53 1.61 -2.64
C VAL A 253 -12.48 2.64 -2.19
N ALA A 254 -12.83 3.93 -2.14
CA ALA A 254 -11.92 5.00 -1.74
C ALA A 254 -11.31 4.83 -0.34
N SER A 255 -11.99 4.12 0.57
CA SER A 255 -11.46 3.84 1.92
C SER A 255 -10.19 2.98 1.92
N ASP A 256 -9.97 2.22 0.85
CA ASP A 256 -8.84 1.31 0.66
C ASP A 256 -7.73 1.95 -0.17
N ALA A 257 -7.87 3.24 -0.51
CA ALA A 257 -6.85 3.98 -1.24
C ALA A 257 -5.54 4.03 -0.45
N ILE A 258 -4.48 3.59 -1.12
CA ILE A 258 -3.10 3.63 -0.67
C ILE A 258 -2.49 4.93 -1.16
N LEU A 259 -1.87 5.69 -0.26
CA LEU A 259 -1.17 6.92 -0.63
C LEU A 259 0.26 6.59 -1.06
N LEU A 260 0.63 7.04 -2.26
CA LEU A 260 2.00 6.97 -2.78
C LEU A 260 2.55 8.38 -2.98
N PRO A 261 3.86 8.62 -2.78
CA PRO A 261 4.43 9.92 -3.09
C PRO A 261 4.31 10.21 -4.59
N ALA A 262 3.95 11.45 -4.93
CA ALA A 262 3.76 11.82 -6.33
C ALA A 262 5.09 11.92 -7.06
N SER A 263 5.31 11.02 -8.00
CA SER A 263 6.51 10.99 -8.83
C SER A 263 6.27 11.76 -10.13
N THR A 264 6.73 13.00 -10.18
CA THR A 264 6.63 13.89 -11.34
C THR A 264 8.01 14.41 -11.73
N ARG A 265 8.14 15.09 -12.88
CA ARG A 265 9.41 15.70 -13.29
C ARG A 265 9.87 16.82 -12.35
N GLN A 266 8.94 17.41 -11.59
CA GLN A 266 9.20 18.48 -10.64
C GLN A 266 9.50 17.94 -9.24
N THR A 267 9.06 16.71 -8.93
CA THR A 267 9.28 16.10 -7.63
C THR A 267 10.74 15.65 -7.50
N ARG A 268 11.41 16.11 -6.44
CA ARG A 268 12.79 15.70 -6.11
C ARG A 268 12.82 14.71 -4.96
N GLU A 269 12.05 14.98 -3.92
CA GLU A 269 11.93 14.16 -2.72
C GLU A 269 10.49 13.65 -2.58
N PRO A 270 10.25 12.48 -1.95
CA PRO A 270 8.89 11.98 -1.75
C PRO A 270 8.10 12.80 -0.71
N PHE A 271 8.73 13.75 -0.03
CA PHE A 271 8.16 14.66 0.96
C PHE A 271 8.47 16.12 0.60
N PHE A 272 7.83 17.06 1.31
CA PHE A 272 8.06 18.49 1.16
C PHE A 272 8.83 19.06 2.35
N LEU A 273 9.64 20.09 2.12
CA LEU A 273 10.41 20.77 3.15
C LEU A 273 9.64 21.94 3.78
N GLU A 274 10.18 22.48 4.88
CA GLU A 274 9.65 23.68 5.49
C GLU A 274 9.71 24.87 4.50
N GLY A 275 8.59 25.58 4.36
CA GLY A 275 8.46 26.67 3.38
C GLY A 275 8.08 26.22 1.97
N GLU A 276 8.02 24.92 1.69
CA GLU A 276 7.51 24.39 0.42
C GLU A 276 6.01 24.06 0.49
N ASN A 277 5.36 24.06 -0.68
CA ASN A 277 3.98 23.62 -0.79
C ASN A 277 3.88 22.11 -0.59
N ALA A 278 2.83 21.66 0.10
CA ALA A 278 2.56 20.25 0.27
C ALA A 278 2.40 19.54 -1.09
N ILE A 279 3.14 18.45 -1.26
CA ILE A 279 3.04 17.59 -2.44
C ILE A 279 1.77 16.76 -2.30
N HIS A 280 0.90 16.84 -3.30
CA HIS A 280 -0.32 16.04 -3.35
C HIS A 280 0.06 14.61 -3.73
N PRO A 281 -0.26 13.59 -2.92
CA PRO A 281 0.14 12.22 -3.20
C PRO A 281 -0.71 11.59 -4.31
N PHE A 282 -0.18 10.54 -4.92
CA PHE A 282 -0.97 9.67 -5.78
C PHE A 282 -1.85 8.74 -4.93
N SER A 283 -3.03 8.42 -5.44
CA SER A 283 -3.87 7.35 -4.89
C SER A 283 -3.65 6.09 -5.70
N TYR A 284 -3.46 4.99 -4.99
CA TYR A 284 -3.27 3.67 -5.56
C TYR A 284 -4.29 2.69 -4.97
N LEU A 285 -4.85 1.82 -5.80
CA LEU A 285 -5.69 0.72 -5.37
C LEU A 285 -5.09 -0.58 -5.88
N GLN A 286 -5.16 -1.61 -5.05
CA GLN A 286 -4.70 -2.95 -5.39
C GLN A 286 -5.63 -3.97 -4.78
N TYR A 287 -6.07 -4.92 -5.59
CA TYR A 287 -6.89 -6.06 -5.17
C TYR A 287 -6.41 -7.31 -5.87
N ASP A 288 -6.29 -8.40 -5.13
CA ASP A 288 -6.19 -9.71 -5.78
C ASP A 288 -7.58 -10.09 -6.30
N VAL A 289 -7.67 -10.88 -7.38
CA VAL A 289 -8.99 -11.24 -7.94
C VAL A 289 -9.87 -11.97 -6.92
N ASP A 290 -9.26 -12.68 -5.96
CA ASP A 290 -9.95 -13.33 -4.84
C ASP A 290 -10.76 -12.33 -3.98
N ASP A 291 -10.26 -11.09 -3.82
CA ASP A 291 -10.96 -10.03 -3.09
C ASP A 291 -12.19 -9.50 -3.85
N LEU A 292 -12.29 -9.79 -5.15
CA LEU A 292 -13.27 -9.22 -6.08
C LEU A 292 -14.25 -10.26 -6.63
N LEU A 293 -14.19 -11.52 -6.19
CA LEU A 293 -15.01 -12.63 -6.74
C LEU A 293 -16.52 -12.40 -6.67
N GLU A 294 -16.98 -11.61 -5.70
CA GLU A 294 -18.40 -11.28 -5.54
C GLU A 294 -18.87 -10.21 -6.54
N TYR A 295 -17.97 -9.58 -7.29
CA TYR A 295 -18.25 -8.45 -8.18
C TYR A 295 -18.02 -8.81 -9.64
N ASN A 296 -18.74 -8.13 -10.55
CA ASN A 296 -18.60 -8.34 -11.99
C ASN A 296 -17.72 -7.28 -12.66
N PHE A 297 -17.75 -6.04 -12.15
CA PHE A 297 -17.04 -4.91 -12.75
C PHE A 297 -16.34 -4.05 -11.72
N VAL A 298 -15.19 -3.50 -12.10
CA VAL A 298 -14.66 -2.28 -11.49
C VAL A 298 -15.10 -1.09 -12.36
N ALA A 299 -15.87 -0.18 -11.79
CA ALA A 299 -16.34 1.02 -12.46
C ALA A 299 -15.49 2.23 -12.08
N VAL A 300 -14.89 2.86 -13.09
CA VAL A 300 -14.20 4.15 -12.96
C VAL A 300 -15.16 5.24 -13.42
N VAL A 301 -15.67 6.03 -12.47
CA VAL A 301 -16.68 7.08 -12.72
C VAL A 301 -16.00 8.44 -12.76
N GLU A 302 -15.83 8.97 -13.97
CA GLU A 302 -15.37 10.33 -14.23
C GLU A 302 -16.56 11.29 -14.13
N LYS A 303 -16.60 12.13 -13.11
CA LYS A 303 -17.67 13.14 -12.97
C LYS A 303 -17.41 14.32 -13.92
N ALA A 304 -18.48 14.98 -14.33
CA ALA A 304 -18.38 16.23 -15.09
C ALA A 304 -17.59 17.27 -14.29
N SER A 305 -16.56 17.85 -14.89
CA SER A 305 -15.75 18.90 -14.27
C SER A 305 -15.58 20.08 -15.21
N SER A 306 -15.67 21.29 -14.66
CA SER A 306 -15.39 22.53 -15.38
C SER A 306 -13.90 22.74 -15.66
N ARG A 307 -13.02 22.01 -14.93
CA ARG A 307 -11.57 22.06 -15.07
C ARG A 307 -11.01 20.66 -15.19
N PRO A 308 -10.96 20.11 -16.42
CA PRO A 308 -10.57 18.74 -16.61
C PRO A 308 -9.08 18.56 -16.29
N SER A 309 -8.78 17.75 -15.27
CA SER A 309 -7.44 17.55 -14.72
C SER A 309 -7.31 16.16 -14.10
N GLY A 310 -6.08 15.70 -13.92
CA GLY A 310 -5.78 14.38 -13.38
C GLY A 310 -5.76 13.26 -14.42
N PHE A 311 -5.22 12.14 -14.03
CA PHE A 311 -5.10 10.93 -14.83
C PHE A 311 -5.56 9.70 -14.07
N VAL A 312 -5.94 8.65 -14.80
CA VAL A 312 -6.19 7.32 -14.23
C VAL A 312 -5.53 6.29 -15.11
N ILE A 313 -4.81 5.37 -14.49
CA ILE A 313 -4.32 4.15 -15.13
C ILE A 313 -4.89 2.99 -14.33
N ALA A 314 -5.56 2.05 -14.99
CA ALA A 314 -6.10 0.86 -14.35
C ALA A 314 -5.89 -0.37 -15.23
N GLU A 315 -5.51 -1.49 -14.64
CA GLU A 315 -5.30 -2.75 -15.34
C GLU A 315 -5.51 -3.97 -14.45
N PHE A 316 -5.77 -5.10 -15.11
CA PHE A 316 -5.56 -6.43 -14.52
C PHE A 316 -4.28 -7.00 -15.11
N SER A 317 -3.37 -7.40 -14.25
CA SER A 317 -2.08 -7.98 -14.63
C SER A 317 -1.92 -9.36 -14.01
N ASP A 318 -1.29 -10.27 -14.75
CA ASP A 318 -0.99 -11.62 -14.28
C ASP A 318 0.04 -11.56 -13.15
N GLN A 319 -0.11 -12.39 -12.12
CA GLN A 319 0.75 -12.35 -10.94
C GLN A 319 2.23 -12.61 -11.30
N GLU A 320 2.51 -13.45 -12.30
CA GLU A 320 3.86 -13.71 -12.81
C GLU A 320 4.48 -12.49 -13.51
N ALA A 321 3.67 -11.62 -14.11
CA ALA A 321 4.13 -10.39 -14.71
C ALA A 321 4.46 -9.31 -13.66
N ILE A 322 3.76 -9.36 -12.52
CA ILE A 322 3.93 -8.43 -11.39
C ILE A 322 5.10 -8.84 -10.51
N GLN A 323 5.20 -10.12 -10.14
CA GLN A 323 6.20 -10.58 -9.18
C GLN A 323 7.30 -11.39 -9.88
N LYS A 324 8.52 -10.83 -9.92
CA LYS A 324 9.69 -11.50 -10.52
C LYS A 324 10.73 -11.79 -9.46
N THR A 325 10.99 -13.06 -9.22
CA THR A 325 12.08 -13.49 -8.33
C THR A 325 13.35 -13.68 -9.13
N ILE A 326 14.44 -13.06 -8.68
CA ILE A 326 15.73 -13.14 -9.35
C ILE A 326 16.67 -13.94 -8.46
N PRO A 327 16.93 -15.22 -8.79
CA PRO A 327 17.72 -16.13 -7.97
C PRO A 327 19.22 -15.91 -8.21
N VAL A 328 19.74 -14.75 -7.78
CA VAL A 328 21.17 -14.42 -7.84
C VAL A 328 21.76 -14.30 -6.44
N SER A 329 23.00 -14.75 -6.27
CA SER A 329 23.71 -14.67 -4.99
C SER A 329 24.22 -13.26 -4.69
N LEU A 330 24.39 -12.92 -3.41
CA LEU A 330 24.90 -11.62 -2.98
C LEU A 330 26.31 -11.36 -3.55
N ILE A 331 27.18 -12.37 -3.51
CA ILE A 331 28.54 -12.29 -4.05
C ILE A 331 28.51 -11.97 -5.54
N GLN A 332 27.62 -12.59 -6.30
CA GLN A 332 27.49 -12.33 -7.73
C GLN A 332 27.02 -10.90 -8.01
N ILE A 333 26.04 -10.39 -7.26
CA ILE A 333 25.58 -9.01 -7.38
C ILE A 333 26.74 -8.04 -7.06
N VAL A 334 27.51 -8.30 -6.01
CA VAL A 334 28.62 -7.42 -5.59
C VAL A 334 29.77 -7.42 -6.61
N ILE A 335 30.13 -8.57 -7.18
CA ILE A 335 31.27 -8.69 -8.10
C ILE A 335 30.91 -8.25 -9.52
N PHE A 336 29.75 -8.67 -10.04
CA PHE A 336 29.39 -8.51 -11.45
C PHE A 336 28.26 -7.50 -11.70
N GLY A 337 27.56 -7.07 -10.66
CA GLY A 337 26.33 -6.30 -10.79
C GLY A 337 25.14 -7.15 -11.24
N LEU A 338 24.00 -6.50 -11.41
CA LEU A 338 22.77 -7.09 -11.92
C LEU A 338 22.11 -6.14 -12.92
N SER A 339 21.71 -6.65 -14.07
CA SER A 339 20.97 -5.90 -15.09
C SER A 339 19.69 -6.64 -15.45
N ILE A 340 18.58 -5.92 -15.46
CA ILE A 340 17.24 -6.47 -15.69
C ILE A 340 16.56 -5.62 -16.75
N SER A 341 16.04 -6.25 -17.80
CA SER A 341 15.28 -5.58 -18.84
C SER A 341 13.79 -5.85 -18.65
N LEU A 342 12.98 -4.78 -18.70
CA LEU A 342 11.53 -4.85 -18.63
C LEU A 342 10.94 -4.66 -20.02
N GLY A 343 10.09 -5.59 -20.45
CA GLY A 343 9.46 -5.54 -21.77
C GLY A 343 8.46 -4.38 -21.96
N PRO A 344 7.95 -4.19 -23.19
CA PRO A 344 6.94 -3.17 -23.50
C PRO A 344 5.59 -3.46 -22.83
N ASP A 345 5.17 -4.74 -22.78
CA ASP A 345 3.89 -5.20 -22.23
C ASP A 345 3.94 -5.47 -20.72
N ARG A 346 4.82 -4.77 -20.02
CA ARG A 346 5.00 -4.93 -18.58
C ARG A 346 3.80 -4.37 -17.80
N ALA A 347 3.53 -4.98 -16.65
CA ALA A 347 2.60 -4.44 -15.66
C ALA A 347 3.03 -3.03 -15.21
N MET A 348 2.06 -2.22 -14.79
CA MET A 348 2.24 -0.86 -14.28
C MET A 348 3.16 -0.83 -13.06
N ALA A 349 3.01 -1.80 -12.17
CA ALA A 349 3.86 -2.00 -11.00
C ALA A 349 4.45 -3.42 -11.04
N ILE A 350 5.75 -3.52 -10.77
CA ILE A 350 6.50 -4.78 -10.77
C ILE A 350 7.28 -4.86 -9.47
N ASP A 351 7.14 -5.98 -8.76
CA ASP A 351 7.89 -6.34 -7.58
C ASP A 351 9.06 -7.25 -7.97
N LEU A 352 10.27 -6.75 -7.79
CA LEU A 352 11.52 -7.48 -8.06
C LEU A 352 12.05 -8.05 -6.75
N ARG A 353 11.84 -9.35 -6.55
CA ARG A 353 12.31 -10.04 -5.34
C ARG A 353 13.76 -10.47 -5.53
N LEU A 354 14.63 -9.95 -4.68
CA LEU A 354 16.06 -10.25 -4.61
C LEU A 354 16.40 -10.93 -3.27
N PRO A 355 16.23 -12.26 -3.15
CA PRO A 355 16.36 -12.96 -1.86
C PRO A 355 17.74 -12.83 -1.20
N ALA A 356 18.78 -12.53 -1.97
CA ALA A 356 20.14 -12.40 -1.46
C ALA A 356 20.46 -11.04 -0.81
N LEU A 357 19.62 -10.01 -1.00
CA LEU A 357 19.83 -8.66 -0.47
C LEU A 357 19.26 -8.52 0.94
N THR A 358 19.84 -9.23 1.91
CA THR A 358 19.36 -9.25 3.31
C THR A 358 20.28 -8.52 4.29
N SER A 359 21.50 -8.20 3.87
CA SER A 359 22.53 -7.59 4.72
C SER A 359 22.38 -6.07 4.78
N SER A 360 22.46 -5.50 5.99
CA SER A 360 22.51 -4.06 6.20
C SER A 360 23.92 -3.44 6.07
N LEU A 361 24.92 -4.23 5.68
CA LEU A 361 26.30 -3.77 5.47
C LEU A 361 26.55 -3.23 4.06
N PHE A 362 25.68 -3.54 3.10
CA PHE A 362 25.88 -3.17 1.70
C PHE A 362 24.85 -2.13 1.25
N ALA A 363 25.32 -1.17 0.46
CA ALA A 363 24.50 -0.28 -0.33
C ALA A 363 24.80 -0.52 -1.81
N PHE A 364 23.77 -0.43 -2.65
CA PHE A 364 23.86 -0.70 -4.08
C PHE A 364 23.36 0.51 -4.86
N ASP A 365 24.07 0.88 -5.92
CA ASP A 365 23.58 1.89 -6.84
C ASP A 365 22.72 1.25 -7.91
N MET A 366 21.47 1.69 -8.01
CA MET A 366 20.54 1.28 -9.04
C MET A 366 20.38 2.41 -10.05
N LYS A 367 20.57 2.06 -11.33
CA LYS A 367 20.35 2.96 -12.46
C LYS A 367 19.17 2.50 -13.29
N LEU A 368 18.26 3.41 -13.57
CA LEU A 368 17.10 3.17 -14.41
C LEU A 368 17.30 3.88 -15.76
N LEU A 369 17.59 3.08 -16.78
CA LEU A 369 17.71 3.58 -18.15
C LEU A 369 16.34 3.55 -18.82
N ASN A 370 15.76 4.73 -19.03
CA ASN A 370 14.51 4.86 -19.77
C ASN A 370 14.81 5.06 -21.26
N SER A 371 14.24 4.23 -22.13
CA SER A 371 14.13 4.54 -23.54
C SER A 371 13.09 5.64 -23.70
N GLU A 372 13.50 6.87 -24.00
CA GLU A 372 12.57 7.97 -24.22
C GLU A 372 11.71 7.69 -25.46
N CYS A 373 10.42 7.44 -25.27
CA CYS A 373 9.44 7.54 -26.35
C CYS A 373 9.05 9.01 -26.50
N GLU A 374 9.74 9.75 -27.37
CA GLU A 374 9.57 11.19 -27.59
C GLU A 374 8.14 11.62 -28.01
N THR A 375 7.28 10.68 -28.40
CA THR A 375 5.98 10.96 -29.03
C THR A 375 4.79 11.09 -28.07
N ARG A 376 4.92 10.81 -26.77
CA ARG A 376 3.79 10.86 -25.82
C ARG A 376 4.11 11.65 -24.55
N ARG A 377 3.16 12.49 -24.12
CA ARG A 377 3.22 13.18 -22.82
C ARG A 377 3.26 12.14 -21.69
N GLN A 378 4.28 12.19 -20.86
CA GLN A 378 4.40 11.34 -19.66
C GLN A 378 3.37 11.78 -18.61
N LEU A 379 2.62 10.81 -18.07
CA LEU A 379 1.65 11.04 -17.00
C LEU A 379 2.34 11.20 -15.63
N PHE A 380 3.36 10.39 -15.38
CA PHE A 380 4.19 10.40 -14.19
C PHE A 380 5.61 9.90 -14.54
N THR A 381 6.58 10.12 -13.66
CA THR A 381 7.96 9.64 -13.81
C THR A 381 8.18 8.38 -13.00
N ALA A 382 9.17 7.57 -13.36
CA ALA A 382 9.44 6.30 -12.68
C ALA A 382 9.64 6.49 -11.16
N MET A 383 8.96 5.64 -10.39
CA MET A 383 9.03 5.61 -8.94
C MET A 383 9.50 4.23 -8.50
N VAL A 384 10.36 4.19 -7.49
CA VAL A 384 10.92 2.94 -6.97
C VAL A 384 10.65 2.90 -5.48
N ARG A 385 10.12 1.77 -5.01
CA ARG A 385 10.00 1.47 -3.58
C ARG A 385 10.99 0.36 -3.25
N GLN A 386 11.97 0.64 -2.41
CA GLN A 386 12.70 -0.44 -1.72
C GLN A 386 11.86 -0.84 -0.51
N HIS A 387 11.74 -2.14 -0.23
CA HIS A 387 11.02 -2.59 0.96
C HIS A 387 11.52 -3.94 1.49
N LEU A 388 11.27 -4.15 2.78
CA LEU A 388 11.33 -5.45 3.45
C LEU A 388 9.95 -5.73 4.04
N SER A 389 9.50 -6.99 3.95
CA SER A 389 8.26 -7.41 4.62
C SER A 389 8.47 -7.56 6.13
N ARG A 390 9.70 -7.85 6.54
CA ARG A 390 10.08 -8.11 7.93
C ARG A 390 11.52 -7.65 8.19
N PRO A 391 11.75 -6.59 9.00
CA PRO A 391 10.74 -5.66 9.53
C PRO A 391 10.03 -4.87 8.40
N TYR A 392 8.93 -4.16 8.69
CA TYR A 392 8.23 -3.34 7.68
C TYR A 392 9.03 -2.08 7.32
N GLU A 393 10.07 -2.27 6.52
CA GLU A 393 10.85 -1.19 5.95
C GLU A 393 10.26 -0.84 4.58
N SER A 394 10.10 0.46 4.33
CA SER A 394 9.81 0.96 3.00
C SER A 394 10.46 2.31 2.82
N LYS A 395 11.04 2.55 1.64
CA LYS A 395 11.57 3.86 1.26
C LYS A 395 11.27 4.08 -0.21
N TYR A 396 10.77 5.26 -0.51
CA TYR A 396 10.35 5.65 -1.84
C TYR A 396 11.39 6.58 -2.46
N PHE A 397 11.64 6.35 -3.75
CA PHE A 397 12.42 7.23 -4.59
C PHE A 397 11.52 7.68 -5.74
N VAL A 398 11.43 8.98 -5.95
CA VAL A 398 10.60 9.63 -6.97
C VAL A 398 11.49 10.17 -8.08
N ASN A 399 10.94 10.29 -9.29
CA ASN A 399 11.65 10.80 -10.47
C ASN A 399 13.01 10.12 -10.70
N VAL A 400 13.02 8.78 -10.63
CA VAL A 400 14.24 8.00 -10.53
C VAL A 400 15.00 7.90 -11.85
N THR A 401 16.29 8.24 -11.81
CA THR A 401 17.30 7.87 -12.81
C THR A 401 18.42 7.06 -12.18
N ASP A 402 18.91 7.50 -11.02
CA ASP A 402 20.01 6.89 -10.27
C ASP A 402 19.71 7.00 -8.77
N VAL A 403 19.71 5.89 -8.04
CA VAL A 403 19.40 5.86 -6.60
C VAL A 403 20.25 4.86 -5.85
N SER A 404 20.54 5.15 -4.58
CA SER A 404 21.24 4.24 -3.68
C SER A 404 20.22 3.43 -2.86
N ILE A 405 20.28 2.11 -2.98
CA ILE A 405 19.44 1.13 -2.32
C ILE A 405 20.21 0.52 -1.14
N SER A 406 19.60 0.54 0.03
CA SER A 406 20.15 -0.03 1.27
C SER A 406 19.03 -0.53 2.15
N PHE A 407 19.24 -1.64 2.86
CA PHE A 407 18.22 -2.27 3.69
C PHE A 407 18.67 -2.34 5.15
N HIS A 408 17.77 -2.11 6.10
CA HIS A 408 17.97 -2.28 7.55
C HIS A 408 17.61 -3.71 7.99
N GLY A 409 17.98 -4.70 7.17
CA GLY A 409 17.51 -6.09 7.24
C GLY A 409 17.94 -6.85 8.49
N THR A 410 18.72 -7.92 8.32
CA THR A 410 19.23 -8.66 9.49
C THR A 410 20.39 -7.90 10.11
N ALA A 411 20.25 -7.51 11.37
CA ALA A 411 21.30 -6.83 12.13
C ALA A 411 22.64 -7.58 12.03
N PRO A 412 23.73 -6.92 11.62
CA PRO A 412 25.02 -7.55 11.53
C PRO A 412 25.49 -7.86 12.94
N PHE A 413 26.10 -9.04 13.14
CA PHE A 413 26.56 -9.52 14.45
C PHE A 413 25.44 -9.86 15.46
N GLY A 414 24.19 -9.98 14.99
CA GLY A 414 23.11 -10.58 15.77
C GLY A 414 23.09 -12.10 15.70
N GLN A 415 22.65 -12.77 16.77
CA GLN A 415 22.26 -14.19 16.70
C GLN A 415 21.24 -14.37 15.57
N THR A 416 21.64 -15.10 14.54
CA THR A 416 20.76 -15.62 13.50
C THR A 416 19.70 -16.48 14.17
N GLN A 417 18.43 -16.11 14.02
CA GLN A 417 17.36 -17.08 14.25
C GLN A 417 17.53 -18.19 13.23
N HIS A 418 17.96 -19.37 13.68
CA HIS A 418 17.69 -20.59 12.95
C HIS A 418 16.16 -20.71 12.88
N ALA A 419 15.61 -20.52 11.69
CA ALA A 419 14.28 -20.99 11.39
C ALA A 419 14.32 -22.52 11.52
N HIS A 420 13.56 -23.05 12.48
CA HIS A 420 13.13 -24.43 12.49
C HIS A 420 11.73 -24.51 11.90
#